data_AF-A0A8B6XW71-F1
#
_entry.id   AF-A0A8B6XW71-F1
#
_cell.length_a   1.000
_cell.length_b   1.000
_cell.length_c   1.000
_cell.angle_alpha   90.00
_cell.angle_beta   90.00
_cell.angle_gamma   90.00
#
_symmetry.space_group_name_H-M   'P 1'
#
loop_
_entity.id
_entity.type
_entity.pdbx_description
1 polymer ?
#
loop_
_entity_poly.entity_id
_entity_poly.type
_entity_poly.pdbx_seq_one_letter_code
_entity_poly.pdbx_strand_id
1 'polypeptide(L)'
;MRQFLVKKGPLQLHNFTFPVNNKGRQFSPSLYNRKLPNGEHVVRSWLIYSQSQDSVFCFSRKLFSKNRNNWAVYASQSLAIRGTSDKMYDRNNGSFLKLFELLATFDQTSANHIQTITKRQTKDKNRFEIREHFLGFIPVVNTSGKGPTEKILKELEDNQIPIEDMRGHNNVDNNAASALGEVASFFLIIQQIYVFFSSSPSRWDILKQHVKITLKPVCSTRWESRLSAIIPLRFQLEHIYDAAINIHLDENWDNQTKHEAQSLAKKVSCFKFICSLIVWYNILSKLNIVSKIMQSPNINLLNCNNALKEVLVFLNNYRQDETFVKVVDEAKKIAEILMIDSKFPDVSTIQIRKMKGHFDYKSNDLPIIDSQ
;
A
#
# COMPACT_ATOMS: atom_id res chain seq x y z
N MET A 1 30.13 23.83 27.09
CA MET A 1 30.14 22.36 27.31
C MET A 1 29.60 21.55 26.13
N ARG A 2 28.37 21.78 25.62
CA ARG A 2 27.81 21.01 24.48
C ARG A 2 28.58 21.18 23.16
N GLN A 3 28.97 22.40 22.79
CA GLN A 3 29.81 22.65 21.60
C GLN A 3 31.18 21.96 21.66
N PHE A 4 31.75 21.80 22.86
CA PHE A 4 33.01 21.06 23.07
C PHE A 4 32.81 19.54 22.87
N LEU A 5 31.70 18.98 23.36
CA LEU A 5 31.34 17.58 23.16
C LEU A 5 31.12 17.24 21.68
N VAL A 6 30.53 18.15 20.89
CA VAL A 6 30.36 17.95 19.43
C VAL A 6 31.71 17.91 18.72
N LYS A 7 32.65 18.81 19.06
CA LYS A 7 33.99 18.83 18.44
C LYS A 7 34.85 17.61 18.78
N LYS A 8 34.70 17.04 19.98
CA LYS A 8 35.48 15.86 20.42
C LYS A 8 34.83 14.52 20.07
N GLY A 9 33.51 14.49 19.85
CA GLY A 9 32.77 13.27 19.53
C GLY A 9 32.54 12.35 20.73
N PRO A 10 31.79 11.25 20.54
CA PRO A 10 31.52 10.25 21.57
C PRO A 10 32.80 9.46 21.92
N LEU A 11 33.16 9.40 23.20
CA LEU A 11 34.31 8.62 23.68
C LEU A 11 33.83 7.31 24.32
N GLN A 12 34.34 6.18 23.83
CA GLN A 12 34.03 4.84 24.35
C GLN A 12 35.22 4.25 25.11
N LEU A 13 34.97 3.86 26.35
CA LEU A 13 36.00 3.31 27.24
C LEU A 13 36.12 1.80 26.99
N HIS A 14 37.24 1.36 26.43
CA HIS A 14 37.47 -0.06 26.13
C HIS A 14 38.34 -0.76 27.18
N ASN A 15 39.34 -0.06 27.72
CA ASN A 15 40.29 -0.58 28.71
C ASN A 15 39.99 -0.06 30.11
N PHE A 16 38.75 -0.29 30.57
CA PHE A 16 38.29 0.16 31.89
C PHE A 16 37.66 -1.01 32.64
N THR A 17 37.98 -1.15 33.92
CA THR A 17 37.37 -2.15 34.79
C THR A 17 36.04 -1.61 35.29
N PHE A 18 34.93 -2.05 34.68
CA PHE A 18 33.60 -1.56 35.03
C PHE A 18 33.17 -2.08 36.40
N PRO A 19 32.59 -1.23 37.26
CA PRO A 19 32.13 -1.64 38.59
C PRO A 19 31.02 -2.71 38.48
N VAL A 20 31.04 -3.62 39.44
CA VAL A 20 30.05 -4.70 39.57
C VAL A 20 28.97 -4.22 40.54
N ASN A 21 27.71 -4.25 40.12
CA ASN A 21 26.60 -3.89 40.98
C ASN A 21 26.29 -4.98 42.03
N ASN A 22 25.42 -4.66 43.00
CA ASN A 22 25.03 -5.57 44.10
C ASN A 22 24.37 -6.90 43.63
N LYS A 23 24.07 -7.04 42.33
CA LYS A 23 23.54 -8.26 41.71
C LYS A 23 24.58 -9.02 40.88
N GLY A 24 25.87 -8.67 41.02
CA GLY A 24 26.98 -9.31 40.30
C GLY A 24 27.07 -8.93 38.82
N ARG A 25 26.37 -7.89 38.35
CA ARG A 25 26.38 -7.47 36.94
C ARG A 25 27.24 -6.24 36.73
N GLN A 26 28.03 -6.23 35.67
CA GLN A 26 28.83 -5.09 35.22
C GLN A 26 28.55 -4.77 33.75
N PHE A 27 28.83 -3.54 33.34
CA PHE A 27 28.79 -3.19 31.92
C PHE A 27 29.89 -3.94 31.15
N SER A 28 29.53 -4.55 30.01
CA SER A 28 30.49 -5.25 29.15
C SER A 28 30.84 -4.39 27.92
N PRO A 29 32.14 -4.20 27.60
CA PRO A 29 32.58 -3.54 26.37
C PRO A 29 31.99 -4.15 25.10
N SER A 30 31.64 -5.44 25.12
CA SER A 30 31.00 -6.11 23.97
C SER A 30 29.67 -5.47 23.57
N LEU A 31 28.99 -4.75 24.48
CA LEU A 31 27.75 -4.02 24.20
C LEU A 31 27.95 -2.80 23.28
N TYR A 32 29.18 -2.31 23.13
CA TYR A 32 29.49 -1.31 22.12
C TYR A 32 29.35 -1.87 20.69
N ASN A 33 29.29 -3.19 20.51
CA ASN A 33 29.14 -3.80 19.20
C ASN A 33 27.77 -4.47 19.05
N ARG A 34 27.22 -4.43 17.84
CA ARG A 34 26.03 -5.18 17.43
C ARG A 34 26.41 -6.18 16.36
N LYS A 35 26.07 -7.46 16.58
CA LYS A 35 26.14 -8.47 15.52
C LYS A 35 24.88 -8.40 14.66
N LEU A 36 25.06 -8.36 13.34
CA LEU A 36 24.00 -8.36 12.35
C LEU A 36 23.61 -9.81 11.96
N PRO A 37 22.43 -10.03 11.34
CA PRO A 37 21.98 -11.37 10.92
C PRO A 37 22.92 -12.06 9.92
N ASN A 38 23.68 -11.27 9.15
CA ASN A 38 24.70 -11.73 8.21
C ASN A 38 26.05 -12.07 8.87
N GLY A 39 26.18 -11.92 10.20
CA GLY A 39 27.38 -12.23 10.97
C GLY A 39 28.33 -11.05 11.20
N GLU A 40 28.13 -9.90 10.55
CA GLU A 40 29.01 -8.73 10.68
C GLU A 40 28.83 -8.01 12.03
N HIS A 41 29.90 -7.35 12.50
CA HIS A 41 29.89 -6.57 13.73
C HIS A 41 29.94 -5.06 13.43
N VAL A 42 28.94 -4.33 13.90
CA VAL A 42 28.85 -2.86 13.75
C VAL A 42 29.01 -2.18 15.11
N VAL A 43 29.92 -1.21 15.18
CA VAL A 43 30.17 -0.41 16.39
C VAL A 43 29.03 0.59 16.60
N ARG A 44 28.44 0.59 17.79
CA ARG A 44 27.42 1.54 18.24
C ARG A 44 28.09 2.82 18.74
N SER A 45 28.61 3.63 17.82
CA SER A 45 29.33 4.88 18.12
C SER A 45 28.54 5.89 18.97
N TRP A 46 27.21 5.79 19.01
CA TRP A 46 26.34 6.63 19.81
C TRP A 46 26.22 6.21 21.29
N LEU A 47 26.71 5.04 21.70
CA LEU A 47 26.58 4.53 23.06
C LEU A 47 27.82 4.91 23.90
N ILE A 48 27.63 5.55 25.05
CA ILE A 48 28.73 5.99 25.94
C ILE A 48 28.44 5.56 27.37
N TYR A 49 29.46 5.17 28.12
CA TYR A 49 29.35 4.87 29.55
C TYR A 49 29.89 6.04 30.40
N SER A 50 29.17 6.39 31.47
CA SER A 50 29.57 7.44 32.43
C SER A 50 30.12 6.81 33.71
N GLN A 51 31.43 6.92 33.95
CA GLN A 51 32.08 6.38 35.14
C GLN A 51 31.48 6.93 36.44
N SER A 52 31.19 8.24 36.49
CA SER A 52 30.65 8.90 37.68
C SER A 52 29.21 8.51 38.03
N GLN A 53 28.45 7.97 37.09
CA GLN A 53 27.04 7.62 37.28
C GLN A 53 26.78 6.12 37.15
N ASP A 54 27.82 5.31 36.92
CA ASP A 54 27.74 3.89 36.60
C ASP A 54 26.57 3.56 35.66
N SER A 55 26.48 4.29 34.54
CA SER A 55 25.31 4.25 33.66
C SER A 55 25.68 4.52 32.21
N VAL A 56 24.93 3.89 31.29
CA VAL A 56 25.11 4.04 29.84
C VAL A 56 24.14 5.09 29.29
N PHE A 57 24.64 5.95 28.42
CA PHE A 57 23.90 7.03 27.78
C PHE A 57 24.02 6.94 26.25
N CYS A 58 22.96 7.36 25.57
CA CYS A 58 23.03 7.69 24.15
C CYS A 58 23.60 9.11 24.01
N PHE A 59 24.71 9.24 23.28
CA PHE A 59 25.42 10.51 23.04
C PHE A 59 24.49 11.58 22.50
N SER A 60 23.73 11.26 21.45
CA SER A 60 22.76 12.18 20.85
C SER A 60 21.73 12.62 21.87
N ARG A 61 21.16 11.68 22.66
CA ARG A 61 20.22 12.05 23.73
C ARG A 61 20.87 12.94 24.80
N LYS A 62 22.12 12.70 25.20
CA LYS A 62 22.80 13.54 26.21
C LYS A 62 23.13 14.93 25.67
N LEU A 63 23.49 15.04 24.39
CA LEU A 63 23.79 16.31 23.74
C LEU A 63 22.56 17.22 23.71
N PHE A 64 21.37 16.66 23.45
CA PHE A 64 20.13 17.40 23.28
C PHE A 64 19.22 17.40 24.53
N SER A 65 19.48 16.55 25.52
CA SER A 65 18.69 16.48 26.76
C SER A 65 19.17 17.53 27.76
N LYS A 66 18.29 18.49 28.08
CA LYS A 66 18.28 19.12 29.41
C LYS A 66 16.89 19.19 30.06
N ASN A 67 15.83 18.77 29.38
CA ASN A 67 14.56 18.44 30.01
C ASN A 67 13.84 17.43 29.12
N ARG A 68 13.21 16.43 29.74
CA ARG A 68 12.28 15.56 29.01
C ARG A 68 11.17 16.47 28.48
N ASN A 69 10.85 16.35 27.18
CA ASN A 69 9.62 16.83 26.54
C ASN A 69 9.59 18.23 25.88
N ASN A 70 10.55 18.59 25.02
CA ASN A 70 10.36 19.80 24.17
C ASN A 70 9.27 19.63 23.09
N TRP A 71 8.89 18.40 22.71
CA TRP A 71 7.78 18.20 21.76
C TRP A 71 6.40 18.29 22.42
N ALA A 72 6.29 17.93 23.71
CA ALA A 72 5.04 18.00 24.45
C ALA A 72 4.74 19.41 25.00
N VAL A 73 5.75 20.26 25.19
CA VAL A 73 5.57 21.64 25.70
C VAL A 73 4.78 22.53 24.73
N TYR A 74 5.00 22.41 23.42
CA TYR A 74 4.23 23.18 22.44
C TYR A 74 2.75 22.78 22.41
N ALA A 75 2.47 21.49 22.59
CA ALA A 75 1.10 20.98 22.71
C ALA A 75 0.46 21.33 24.07
N SER A 76 1.24 21.36 25.17
CA SER A 76 0.73 21.69 26.51
C SER A 76 0.56 23.20 26.77
N GLN A 77 1.20 24.05 25.97
CA GLN A 77 1.06 25.53 26.04
C GLN A 77 0.07 26.08 25.01
N SER A 78 -0.65 25.22 24.28
CA SER A 78 -1.60 25.60 23.21
C SER A 78 -1.00 26.55 22.16
N LEU A 79 0.32 26.50 21.94
CA LEU A 79 0.98 27.34 20.95
C LEU A 79 0.86 26.70 19.58
N ALA A 80 0.34 27.46 18.61
CA ALA A 80 0.11 26.95 17.27
C ALA A 80 1.43 26.54 16.60
N ILE A 81 1.50 25.28 16.14
CA ILE A 81 2.65 24.71 15.43
C ILE A 81 2.84 25.42 14.08
N ARG A 82 1.74 25.85 13.48
CA ARG A 82 1.68 26.71 12.29
C ARG A 82 1.31 28.13 12.70
N GLY A 83 1.96 29.13 12.10
CA GLY A 83 1.56 30.52 12.27
C GLY A 83 0.58 30.93 11.17
N THR A 84 0.21 32.22 11.15
CA THR A 84 -0.67 32.79 10.11
C THR A 84 0.02 32.95 8.76
N SER A 85 1.34 32.78 8.70
CA SER A 85 2.13 32.72 7.47
C SER A 85 2.71 31.33 7.25
N ASP A 86 2.76 30.90 6.00
CA ASP A 86 3.46 29.69 5.55
C ASP A 86 4.81 30.02 4.89
N LYS A 87 5.23 31.28 4.92
CA LYS A 87 6.46 31.76 4.30
C LYS A 87 7.67 31.62 5.22
N MET A 88 8.82 31.25 4.65
CA MET A 88 10.08 31.20 5.41
C MET A 88 10.52 32.63 5.77
N TYR A 89 11.08 32.79 6.95
CA TYR A 89 11.56 34.05 7.56
C TYR A 89 10.49 35.09 7.89
N ASP A 90 9.22 34.78 7.65
CA ASP A 90 8.12 35.68 7.99
C ASP A 90 7.88 35.69 9.52
N ARG A 91 7.39 36.81 10.04
CA ARG A 91 7.30 37.05 11.50
C ARG A 91 6.34 36.08 12.17
N ASN A 92 5.26 35.72 11.47
CA ASN A 92 4.18 34.89 11.98
C ASN A 92 4.13 33.52 11.31
N ASN A 93 5.29 32.91 10.99
CA ASN A 93 5.33 31.62 10.29
C ASN A 93 5.27 30.37 11.20
N GLY A 94 5.08 30.60 12.49
CA GLY A 94 4.86 29.55 13.48
C GLY A 94 6.13 28.85 13.95
N SER A 95 5.96 28.09 15.03
CA SER A 95 7.07 27.48 15.75
C SER A 95 7.84 26.46 14.92
N PHE A 96 7.18 25.75 14.01
CA PHE A 96 7.83 24.75 13.15
C PHE A 96 8.79 25.37 12.13
N LEU A 97 8.33 26.38 11.38
CA LEU A 97 9.17 27.03 10.36
C LEU A 97 10.33 27.80 11.01
N LYS A 98 10.10 28.42 12.17
CA LYS A 98 11.17 29.08 12.93
C LYS A 98 12.24 28.12 13.44
N LEU A 99 11.83 26.92 13.88
CA LEU A 99 12.76 25.87 14.26
C LEU A 99 13.56 25.37 13.05
N PHE A 100 12.91 25.21 11.90
CA PHE A 100 13.56 24.76 10.67
C PHE A 100 14.56 25.80 10.15
N GLU A 101 14.23 27.09 10.21
CA GLU A 101 15.16 28.21 9.97
C GLU A 101 16.38 28.17 10.88
N LEU A 102 16.18 27.87 12.17
CA LEU A 102 17.27 27.73 13.12
C LEU A 102 18.14 26.50 12.82
N LEU A 103 17.55 25.37 12.42
CA LEU A 103 18.32 24.19 12.03
C LEU A 103 19.18 24.47 10.79
N ALA A 104 18.64 25.25 9.85
CA ALA A 104 19.35 25.67 8.65
C ALA A 104 20.54 26.61 8.91
N THR A 105 20.68 27.22 10.09
CA THR A 105 21.92 27.97 10.42
C THR A 105 23.07 27.03 10.81
N PHE A 106 22.79 25.77 11.12
CA PHE A 106 23.77 24.79 11.59
C PHE A 106 23.95 23.57 10.68
N ASP A 107 23.05 23.36 9.71
CA ASP A 107 23.13 22.26 8.74
C ASP A 107 23.02 22.79 7.30
N GLN A 108 24.02 22.46 6.48
CA GLN A 108 24.09 22.89 5.09
C GLN A 108 22.97 22.29 4.23
N THR A 109 22.52 21.08 4.54
CA THR A 109 21.42 20.42 3.81
C THR A 109 20.12 21.19 4.01
N SER A 110 19.82 21.54 5.26
CA SER A 110 18.68 22.36 5.65
C SER A 110 18.79 23.78 5.09
N ALA A 111 19.99 24.38 5.06
CA ALA A 111 20.25 25.67 4.41
C ALA A 111 19.92 25.66 2.91
N ASN A 112 20.39 24.65 2.18
CA ASN A 112 20.12 24.48 0.76
C ASN A 112 18.61 24.26 0.51
N HIS A 113 17.95 23.52 1.41
CA HIS A 113 16.50 23.29 1.32
C HIS A 113 15.71 24.58 1.51
N ILE A 114 16.06 25.42 2.50
CA ILE A 114 15.41 26.72 2.70
C ILE A 114 15.65 27.64 1.51
N GLN A 115 16.87 27.73 0.98
CA GLN A 115 17.13 28.54 -0.21
C GLN A 115 16.25 28.14 -1.40
N THR A 116 16.02 26.83 -1.59
CA THR A 116 15.13 26.32 -2.63
C THR A 116 13.69 26.73 -2.40
N ILE A 117 13.21 26.64 -1.15
CA ILE A 117 11.85 27.06 -0.76
C ILE A 117 11.67 28.57 -0.96
N THR A 118 12.63 29.39 -0.50
CA THR A 118 12.57 30.85 -0.63
C THR A 118 12.55 31.28 -2.10
N LYS A 119 13.38 30.67 -2.97
CA LYS A 119 13.33 30.90 -4.42
C LYS A 119 11.98 30.56 -5.05
N ARG A 120 11.27 29.55 -4.52
CA ARG A 120 9.91 29.19 -4.97
C ARG A 120 8.86 30.16 -4.45
N GLN A 121 9.02 30.68 -3.23
CA GLN A 121 8.11 31.65 -2.62
C GLN A 121 8.14 33.03 -3.31
N THR A 122 9.26 33.39 -3.94
CA THR A 122 9.44 34.64 -4.69
C THR A 122 9.07 34.53 -6.17
N LYS A 123 8.75 33.33 -6.69
CA LYS A 123 8.28 33.16 -8.07
C LYS A 123 6.78 33.49 -8.14
N ASP A 124 6.45 34.35 -9.10
CA ASP A 124 5.11 34.88 -9.36
C ASP A 124 4.07 33.75 -9.50
N LYS A 125 2.97 33.80 -8.73
CA LYS A 125 1.97 32.72 -8.63
C LYS A 125 1.06 32.60 -9.88
N ASN A 126 1.17 33.50 -10.84
CA ASN A 126 0.20 33.67 -11.92
C ASN A 126 0.65 33.18 -13.32
N ARG A 127 1.63 32.26 -13.44
CA ARG A 127 2.17 31.92 -14.77
C ARG A 127 2.56 30.47 -15.00
N PHE A 128 1.86 29.52 -14.40
CA PHE A 128 2.10 28.10 -14.70
C PHE A 128 0.92 27.54 -15.49
N GLU A 129 1.19 27.26 -16.76
CA GLU A 129 0.33 26.45 -17.61
C GLU A 129 0.80 25.00 -17.49
N ILE A 130 -0.07 24.12 -17.00
CA ILE A 130 0.22 22.69 -16.98
C ILE A 130 0.12 22.22 -18.43
N ARG A 131 1.23 21.71 -18.97
CA ARG A 131 1.27 21.16 -20.33
C ARG A 131 1.62 19.69 -20.26
N GLU A 132 0.83 18.87 -20.94
CA GLU A 132 1.11 17.45 -21.13
C GLU A 132 1.79 17.27 -22.50
N HIS A 133 2.97 16.65 -22.50
CA HIS A 133 3.74 16.37 -23.71
C HIS A 133 3.94 14.86 -23.83
N PHE A 134 3.42 14.28 -24.91
CA PHE A 134 3.69 12.89 -25.27
C PHE A 134 5.05 12.82 -25.99
N LEU A 135 6.04 12.17 -25.38
CA LEU A 135 7.39 12.02 -25.96
C LEU A 135 7.43 11.01 -27.12
N GLY A 136 6.59 9.98 -27.09
CA GLY A 136 6.53 8.96 -28.14
C GLY A 136 6.52 7.52 -27.61
N PHE A 137 6.42 6.57 -28.54
CA PHE A 137 6.63 5.15 -28.25
C PHE A 137 8.12 4.83 -28.38
N ILE A 138 8.78 4.57 -27.26
CA ILE A 138 10.21 4.24 -27.24
C ILE A 138 10.36 2.72 -27.36
N PRO A 139 10.93 2.19 -28.46
CA PRO A 139 11.15 0.76 -28.59
C PRO A 139 12.22 0.30 -27.59
N VAL A 140 11.86 -0.66 -26.74
CA VAL A 140 12.76 -1.28 -25.77
C VAL A 140 13.08 -2.69 -26.26
N VAL A 141 14.31 -2.87 -26.76
CA VAL A 141 14.80 -4.15 -27.28
C VAL A 141 15.26 -5.08 -26.15
N ASN A 142 15.72 -4.51 -25.03
CA ASN A 142 16.20 -5.23 -23.86
C ASN A 142 15.24 -5.06 -22.68
N THR A 143 14.53 -6.12 -22.29
CA THR A 143 13.51 -6.13 -21.23
C THR A 143 14.07 -6.31 -19.82
N SER A 144 15.38 -6.49 -19.65
CA SER A 144 16.01 -6.45 -18.32
C SER A 144 15.81 -5.08 -17.69
N GLY A 145 15.70 -4.96 -16.35
CA GLY A 145 15.43 -3.67 -15.70
C GLY A 145 16.41 -2.54 -16.07
N LYS A 146 17.64 -2.87 -16.46
CA LYS A 146 18.65 -1.92 -16.95
C LYS A 146 18.30 -1.32 -18.32
N GLY A 147 17.74 -2.12 -19.23
CA GLY A 147 17.44 -1.71 -20.61
C GLY A 147 16.46 -0.53 -20.72
N PRO A 148 15.27 -0.60 -20.10
CA PRO A 148 14.33 0.51 -20.04
C PRO A 148 14.93 1.74 -19.37
N THR A 149 15.70 1.58 -18.29
CA THR A 149 16.31 2.71 -17.58
C THR A 149 17.29 3.47 -18.46
N GLU A 150 18.21 2.79 -19.15
CA GLU A 150 19.15 3.43 -20.06
C GLU A 150 18.44 4.13 -21.22
N LYS A 151 17.39 3.49 -21.77
CA LYS A 151 16.60 4.10 -22.85
C LYS A 151 15.85 5.34 -22.39
N ILE A 152 15.27 5.33 -21.18
CA ILE A 152 14.59 6.50 -20.60
C ILE A 152 15.58 7.61 -20.33
N LEU A 153 16.74 7.32 -19.73
CA LEU A 153 17.78 8.32 -19.47
C LEU A 153 18.22 9.01 -20.76
N LYS A 154 18.47 8.22 -21.81
CA LYS A 154 18.85 8.76 -23.11
C LYS A 154 17.78 9.69 -23.70
N GLU A 155 16.51 9.29 -23.68
CA GLU A 155 15.42 10.13 -24.20
C GLU A 155 15.22 11.41 -23.37
N LEU A 156 15.42 11.34 -22.05
CA LEU A 156 15.39 12.53 -21.20
C LEU A 156 16.54 13.49 -21.54
N GLU A 157 17.75 12.96 -21.78
CA GLU A 157 18.89 13.76 -22.24
C GLU A 157 18.64 14.39 -23.61
N ASP A 158 18.17 13.59 -24.59
CA ASP A 158 17.88 14.02 -25.95
C ASP A 158 16.80 15.13 -25.98
N ASN A 159 15.82 15.07 -25.07
CA ASN A 159 14.77 16.07 -24.91
C ASN A 159 15.13 17.20 -23.92
N GLN A 160 16.36 17.22 -23.38
CA GLN A 160 16.84 18.21 -22.40
C GLN A 160 15.96 18.31 -21.14
N ILE A 161 15.43 17.17 -20.68
CA ILE A 161 14.56 17.07 -19.49
C ILE A 161 15.43 16.66 -18.29
N PRO A 162 15.67 17.58 -17.32
CA PRO A 162 16.50 17.27 -16.16
C PRO A 162 15.83 16.25 -15.24
N ILE A 163 16.50 15.11 -15.00
CA ILE A 163 15.95 14.02 -14.17
C ILE A 163 15.72 14.42 -12.71
N GLU A 164 16.49 15.39 -12.21
CA GLU A 164 16.40 15.93 -10.83
C GLU A 164 15.02 16.56 -10.52
N ASP A 165 14.37 17.08 -11.56
CA ASP A 165 13.05 17.71 -11.47
C ASP A 165 11.91 16.69 -11.67
N MET A 166 12.23 15.45 -12.05
CA MET A 166 11.21 14.41 -12.19
C MET A 166 10.71 13.93 -10.83
N ARG A 167 9.44 13.53 -10.80
CA ARG A 167 8.81 12.86 -9.67
C ARG A 167 8.14 11.60 -10.19
N GLY A 168 8.51 10.46 -9.63
CA GLY A 168 7.91 9.17 -9.98
C GLY A 168 6.48 9.05 -9.46
N HIS A 169 5.58 8.49 -10.26
CA HIS A 169 4.28 8.01 -9.82
C HIS A 169 4.45 6.55 -9.40
N ASN A 170 4.23 6.25 -8.11
CA ASN A 170 4.23 4.87 -7.63
C ASN A 170 2.81 4.30 -7.65
N ASN A 171 2.64 3.07 -8.15
CA ASN A 171 1.37 2.33 -8.16
C ASN A 171 1.03 1.79 -6.76
N VAL A 172 0.73 2.67 -5.80
CA VAL A 172 0.45 2.30 -4.40
C VAL A 172 -0.77 1.36 -4.28
N ASP A 173 -1.77 1.51 -5.16
CA ASP A 173 -3.05 0.79 -5.05
C ASP A 173 -2.97 -0.71 -5.39
N ASN A 174 -2.11 -1.10 -6.34
CA ASN A 174 -1.93 -2.52 -6.69
C ASN A 174 -1.33 -3.33 -5.54
N ASN A 175 -0.46 -2.70 -4.73
CA ASN A 175 0.19 -3.36 -3.61
C ASN A 175 -0.77 -3.56 -2.43
N ALA A 176 -1.72 -2.64 -2.22
CA ALA A 176 -2.72 -2.75 -1.14
C ALA A 176 -3.71 -3.90 -1.37
N ALA A 177 -4.26 -4.05 -2.58
CA ALA A 177 -5.20 -5.13 -2.89
C ALA A 177 -4.52 -6.51 -2.94
N SER A 178 -3.25 -6.56 -3.33
CA SER A 178 -2.46 -7.81 -3.38
C SER A 178 -2.01 -8.30 -2.00
N ALA A 179 -2.13 -7.47 -0.96
CA ALA A 179 -1.76 -7.83 0.41
C ALA A 179 -2.79 -8.74 1.11
N LEU A 180 -4.00 -8.87 0.55
CA LEU A 180 -5.08 -9.70 1.10
C LEU A 180 -5.33 -10.91 0.19
N GLY A 181 -5.03 -12.12 0.67
CA GLY A 181 -5.15 -13.36 -0.12
C GLY A 181 -6.57 -13.63 -0.65
N GLU A 182 -7.60 -13.22 0.09
CA GLU A 182 -9.01 -13.33 -0.30
C GLU A 182 -9.36 -12.46 -1.50
N VAL A 183 -8.80 -11.24 -1.55
CA VAL A 183 -9.00 -10.30 -2.65
C VAL A 183 -8.29 -10.80 -3.90
N ALA A 184 -7.06 -11.31 -3.74
CA ALA A 184 -6.34 -11.95 -4.83
C ALA A 184 -7.14 -13.13 -5.41
N SER A 185 -7.69 -13.98 -4.55
CA SER A 185 -8.51 -15.13 -4.94
C SER A 185 -9.76 -14.71 -5.73
N PHE A 186 -10.46 -13.66 -5.28
CA PHE A 186 -11.60 -13.10 -6.00
C PHE A 186 -11.25 -12.65 -7.43
N PHE A 187 -10.19 -11.86 -7.60
CA PHE A 187 -9.77 -11.41 -8.93
C PHE A 187 -9.24 -12.55 -9.82
N LEU A 188 -8.62 -13.57 -9.21
CA LEU A 188 -8.21 -14.77 -9.94
C LEU A 188 -9.40 -15.54 -10.51
N ILE A 189 -10.51 -15.65 -9.77
CA ILE A 189 -11.75 -16.27 -10.29
C ILE A 189 -12.26 -15.50 -11.51
N ILE A 190 -12.33 -14.17 -11.44
CA ILE A 190 -12.75 -13.33 -12.58
C ILE A 190 -11.84 -13.57 -13.79
N GLN A 191 -10.53 -13.61 -13.58
CA GLN A 191 -9.57 -13.88 -14.65
C GLN A 191 -9.73 -15.30 -15.22
N GLN A 192 -9.99 -16.31 -14.39
CA GLN A 192 -10.22 -17.68 -14.84
C GLN A 192 -11.45 -17.78 -15.75
N ILE A 193 -12.55 -17.09 -15.40
CA ILE A 193 -13.76 -17.06 -16.22
C ILE A 193 -13.45 -16.43 -17.59
N TYR A 194 -12.75 -15.30 -17.61
CA TYR A 194 -12.34 -14.68 -18.87
C TYR A 194 -11.46 -15.62 -19.71
N VAL A 195 -10.42 -16.22 -19.13
CA VAL A 195 -9.50 -17.13 -19.85
C VAL A 195 -10.24 -18.35 -20.38
N PHE A 196 -11.15 -18.93 -19.60
CA PHE A 196 -11.95 -20.07 -20.01
C PHE A 196 -12.74 -19.77 -21.30
N PHE A 197 -13.52 -18.70 -21.33
CA PHE A 197 -14.31 -18.39 -22.53
C PHE A 197 -13.45 -17.86 -23.69
N SER A 198 -12.45 -17.01 -23.42
CA SER A 198 -11.64 -16.38 -24.48
C SER A 198 -10.62 -17.30 -25.14
N SER A 199 -10.26 -18.42 -24.50
CA SER A 199 -9.28 -19.36 -25.06
C SER A 199 -9.86 -20.30 -26.12
N SER A 200 -11.17 -20.28 -26.40
CA SER A 200 -11.77 -20.98 -27.54
C SER A 200 -12.81 -20.12 -28.24
N PRO A 201 -12.72 -19.93 -29.57
CA PRO A 201 -13.73 -19.22 -30.35
C PRO A 201 -15.14 -19.79 -30.15
N SER A 202 -15.29 -21.11 -30.12
CA SER A 202 -16.57 -21.77 -29.93
C SER A 202 -17.17 -21.50 -28.54
N ARG A 203 -16.36 -21.52 -27.47
CA ARG A 203 -16.83 -21.14 -26.11
C ARG A 203 -17.19 -19.66 -26.05
N TRP A 204 -16.43 -18.81 -26.73
CA TRP A 204 -16.69 -17.38 -26.81
C TRP A 204 -18.00 -17.06 -27.55
N ASP A 205 -18.31 -17.81 -28.60
CA ASP A 205 -19.56 -17.66 -29.34
C ASP A 205 -20.76 -18.10 -28.52
N ILE A 206 -20.66 -19.18 -27.74
CA ILE A 206 -21.68 -19.56 -26.76
C ILE A 206 -21.90 -18.42 -25.77
N LEU A 207 -20.82 -17.89 -25.16
CA LEU A 207 -20.94 -16.77 -24.22
C LEU A 207 -21.69 -15.58 -24.83
N LYS A 208 -21.35 -15.18 -26.07
CA LYS A 208 -21.99 -14.06 -26.77
C LYS A 208 -23.48 -14.24 -27.03
N GLN A 209 -23.97 -15.48 -27.13
CA GLN A 209 -25.40 -15.74 -27.26
C GLN A 209 -26.15 -15.41 -25.95
N HIS A 210 -25.47 -15.50 -24.81
CA HIS A 210 -26.05 -15.25 -23.50
C HIS A 210 -25.83 -13.82 -22.98
N VAL A 211 -24.70 -13.17 -23.31
CA VAL A 211 -24.31 -11.89 -22.71
C VAL A 211 -24.39 -10.71 -23.68
N LYS A 212 -24.86 -9.54 -23.19
CA LYS A 212 -24.81 -8.28 -23.97
C LYS A 212 -23.49 -7.54 -23.77
N ILE A 213 -22.90 -7.65 -22.58
CA ILE A 213 -21.61 -7.02 -22.24
C ILE A 213 -20.57 -8.13 -22.17
N THR A 214 -19.58 -8.09 -23.07
CA THR A 214 -18.54 -9.13 -23.13
C THR A 214 -17.56 -9.03 -21.96
N LEU A 215 -17.04 -10.18 -21.53
CA LEU A 215 -15.99 -10.28 -20.52
C LEU A 215 -14.71 -9.55 -20.95
N LYS A 216 -13.97 -9.03 -19.97
CA LYS A 216 -12.68 -8.38 -20.16
C LYS A 216 -11.64 -8.97 -19.22
N PRO A 217 -10.35 -9.04 -19.62
CA PRO A 217 -9.29 -9.52 -18.76
C PRO A 217 -9.07 -8.59 -17.56
N VAL A 218 -8.69 -9.17 -16.43
CA VAL A 218 -8.20 -8.43 -15.27
C VAL A 218 -6.77 -7.99 -15.56
N CYS A 219 -6.52 -6.67 -15.58
CA CYS A 219 -5.17 -6.15 -15.71
C CYS A 219 -4.44 -6.15 -14.37
N SER A 220 -3.20 -6.68 -14.37
CA SER A 220 -2.31 -6.67 -13.20
C SER A 220 -1.76 -5.28 -12.89
N THR A 221 -1.59 -4.42 -13.90
CA THR A 221 -0.88 -3.13 -13.77
C THR A 221 -1.79 -1.91 -13.70
N ARG A 222 -3.02 -1.97 -14.22
CA ARG A 222 -3.96 -0.83 -14.27
C ARG A 222 -5.23 -1.12 -13.49
N TRP A 223 -5.31 -0.61 -12.26
CA TRP A 223 -6.42 -0.86 -11.35
C TRP A 223 -7.78 -0.38 -11.93
N GLU A 224 -7.82 0.74 -12.65
CA GLU A 224 -9.04 1.30 -13.25
C GLU A 224 -9.70 0.31 -14.24
N SER A 225 -8.88 -0.43 -14.99
CA SER A 225 -9.37 -1.45 -15.92
C SER A 225 -9.97 -2.69 -15.22
N ARG A 226 -9.72 -2.91 -13.92
CA ARG A 226 -10.34 -4.01 -13.17
C ARG A 226 -11.84 -3.82 -12.99
N LEU A 227 -12.31 -2.56 -12.94
CA LEU A 227 -13.75 -2.26 -12.94
C LEU A 227 -14.41 -2.78 -14.22
N SER A 228 -13.74 -2.64 -15.36
CA SER A 228 -14.24 -3.15 -16.66
C SER A 228 -14.37 -4.67 -16.69
N ALA A 229 -13.56 -5.40 -15.91
CA ALA A 229 -13.67 -6.85 -15.76
C ALA A 229 -14.82 -7.26 -14.82
N ILE A 230 -15.15 -6.43 -13.82
CA ILE A 230 -16.22 -6.68 -12.85
C ILE A 230 -17.62 -6.39 -13.42
N ILE A 231 -17.77 -5.34 -14.24
CA ILE A 231 -19.07 -4.88 -14.76
C ILE A 231 -19.90 -6.01 -15.39
N PRO A 232 -19.36 -6.83 -16.33
CA PRO A 232 -20.14 -7.92 -16.94
C PRO A 232 -20.65 -8.91 -15.89
N LEU A 233 -19.81 -9.29 -14.92
CA LEU A 233 -20.22 -10.19 -13.85
C LEU A 233 -21.28 -9.55 -12.93
N ARG A 234 -21.14 -8.26 -12.59
CA ARG A 234 -22.10 -7.60 -11.71
C ARG A 234 -23.51 -7.57 -12.31
N PHE A 235 -23.64 -7.37 -13.61
CA PHE A 235 -24.94 -7.14 -14.26
C PHE A 235 -25.49 -8.32 -15.07
N GLN A 236 -24.68 -9.34 -15.34
CA GLN A 236 -25.04 -10.48 -16.21
C GLN A 236 -24.54 -11.81 -15.63
N LEU A 237 -24.44 -11.90 -14.29
CA LEU A 237 -23.92 -13.09 -13.60
C LEU A 237 -24.70 -14.35 -13.98
N GLU A 238 -26.03 -14.23 -14.05
CA GLU A 238 -26.96 -15.29 -14.45
C GLU A 238 -26.64 -15.83 -15.85
N HIS A 239 -26.50 -14.95 -16.83
CA HIS A 239 -26.21 -15.35 -18.21
C HIS A 239 -24.82 -15.98 -18.35
N ILE A 240 -23.83 -15.51 -17.58
CA ILE A 240 -22.48 -16.10 -17.56
C ILE A 240 -22.52 -17.49 -16.92
N TYR A 241 -23.31 -17.66 -15.85
CA TYR A 241 -23.54 -18.95 -15.21
C TYR A 241 -24.21 -19.93 -16.18
N ASP A 242 -25.29 -19.51 -16.85
CA ASP A 242 -26.01 -20.34 -17.83
C ASP A 242 -25.10 -20.76 -18.99
N ALA A 243 -24.28 -19.85 -19.50
CA ALA A 243 -23.31 -20.18 -20.55
C ALA A 243 -22.31 -21.25 -20.11
N ALA A 244 -21.86 -21.21 -18.84
CA ALA A 244 -20.96 -22.24 -18.30
C ALA A 244 -21.67 -23.58 -18.10
N ILE A 245 -22.93 -23.56 -17.62
CA ILE A 245 -23.74 -24.77 -17.48
C ILE A 245 -24.07 -25.39 -18.84
N ASN A 246 -24.34 -24.60 -19.86
CA ASN A 246 -24.58 -25.09 -21.22
C ASN A 246 -23.37 -25.85 -21.78
N ILE A 247 -22.15 -25.35 -21.56
CA ILE A 247 -20.91 -26.06 -21.93
C ILE A 247 -20.74 -27.35 -21.12
N HIS A 248 -21.11 -27.34 -19.84
CA HIS A 248 -21.03 -28.53 -18.98
C HIS A 248 -21.98 -29.65 -19.43
N LEU A 249 -23.20 -29.29 -19.83
CA LEU A 249 -24.26 -30.24 -20.22
C LEU A 249 -24.11 -30.75 -21.66
N ASP A 250 -23.43 -29.99 -22.53
CA ASP A 250 -23.25 -30.36 -23.93
C ASP A 250 -22.26 -31.53 -24.09
N GLU A 251 -22.76 -32.66 -24.59
CA GLU A 251 -21.99 -33.90 -24.74
C GLU A 251 -20.79 -33.77 -25.68
N ASN A 252 -20.78 -32.79 -26.59
CA ASN A 252 -19.73 -32.61 -27.59
C ASN A 252 -18.39 -32.13 -26.99
N TRP A 253 -18.39 -31.60 -25.76
CA TRP A 253 -17.16 -31.16 -25.10
C TRP A 253 -16.42 -32.29 -24.42
N ASP A 254 -15.09 -32.15 -24.34
CA ASP A 254 -14.27 -33.08 -23.57
C ASP A 254 -14.54 -32.95 -22.05
N ASN A 255 -14.23 -34.02 -21.32
CA ASN A 255 -14.50 -34.09 -19.88
C ASN A 255 -13.75 -33.02 -19.07
N GLN A 256 -12.57 -32.59 -19.52
CA GLN A 256 -11.79 -31.56 -18.83
C GLN A 256 -12.48 -30.19 -18.97
N THR A 257 -12.90 -29.82 -20.18
CA THR A 257 -13.66 -28.58 -20.43
C THR A 257 -14.98 -28.58 -19.67
N LYS A 258 -15.72 -29.69 -19.67
CA LYS A 258 -16.97 -29.83 -18.89
C LYS A 258 -16.75 -29.66 -17.38
N HIS A 259 -15.68 -30.25 -16.86
CA HIS A 259 -15.35 -30.14 -15.44
C HIS A 259 -14.90 -28.72 -15.06
N GLU A 260 -14.10 -28.07 -15.91
CA GLU A 260 -13.67 -26.69 -15.69
C GLU A 260 -14.86 -25.73 -15.72
N ALA A 261 -15.79 -25.89 -16.69
CA ALA A 261 -17.02 -25.12 -16.76
C ALA A 261 -17.87 -25.26 -15.48
N GLN A 262 -18.06 -26.50 -15.02
CA GLN A 262 -18.79 -26.78 -13.77
C GLN A 262 -18.07 -26.18 -12.55
N SER A 263 -16.74 -26.25 -12.49
CA SER A 263 -15.94 -25.68 -11.41
C SER A 263 -16.08 -24.16 -11.36
N LEU A 264 -16.05 -23.48 -12.51
CA LEU A 264 -16.26 -22.04 -12.61
C LEU A 264 -17.68 -21.65 -12.21
N ALA A 265 -18.69 -22.37 -12.68
CA ALA A 265 -20.08 -22.16 -12.28
C ALA A 265 -20.24 -22.24 -10.76
N LYS A 266 -19.66 -23.27 -10.11
CA LYS A 266 -19.68 -23.42 -8.64
C LYS A 266 -18.98 -22.28 -7.89
N LYS A 267 -17.87 -21.78 -8.42
CA LYS A 267 -17.13 -20.64 -7.81
C LYS A 267 -17.94 -19.35 -7.88
N VAL A 268 -18.57 -19.10 -9.03
CA VAL A 268 -19.42 -17.91 -9.26
C VAL A 268 -20.71 -18.00 -8.45
N SER A 269 -21.25 -19.20 -8.28
CA SER A 269 -22.43 -19.47 -7.47
C SER A 269 -22.15 -19.52 -5.96
N CYS A 270 -20.98 -19.11 -5.49
CA CYS A 270 -20.69 -19.03 -4.07
C CYS A 270 -21.22 -17.72 -3.49
N PHE A 271 -22.00 -17.77 -2.41
CA PHE A 271 -22.54 -16.56 -1.77
C PHE A 271 -21.45 -15.56 -1.37
N LYS A 272 -20.29 -16.05 -0.89
CA LYS A 272 -19.11 -15.23 -0.60
C LYS A 272 -18.60 -14.48 -1.84
N PHE A 273 -18.60 -15.12 -3.01
CA PHE A 273 -18.19 -14.49 -4.26
C PHE A 273 -19.17 -13.40 -4.70
N ILE A 274 -20.49 -13.65 -4.61
CA ILE A 274 -21.54 -12.68 -4.95
C ILE A 274 -21.43 -11.43 -4.06
N CYS A 275 -21.29 -11.62 -2.74
CA CYS A 275 -21.06 -10.50 -1.81
C CYS A 275 -19.79 -9.71 -2.18
N SER A 276 -18.69 -10.42 -2.44
CA SER A 276 -17.42 -9.80 -2.84
C SER A 276 -17.56 -9.00 -4.14
N LEU A 277 -18.32 -9.52 -5.11
CA LEU A 277 -18.58 -8.88 -6.39
C LEU A 277 -19.28 -7.53 -6.22
N ILE A 278 -20.30 -7.46 -5.37
CA ILE A 278 -21.04 -6.22 -5.07
C ILE A 278 -20.13 -5.22 -4.35
N VAL A 279 -19.42 -5.66 -3.31
CA VAL A 279 -18.48 -4.81 -2.55
C VAL A 279 -17.44 -4.19 -3.48
N TRP A 280 -16.76 -5.01 -4.28
CA TRP A 280 -15.69 -4.55 -5.16
C TRP A 280 -16.21 -3.67 -6.29
N TYR A 281 -17.38 -3.99 -6.85
CA TYR A 281 -18.02 -3.12 -7.84
C TYR A 281 -18.29 -1.72 -7.27
N ASN A 282 -18.90 -1.62 -6.08
CA ASN A 282 -19.26 -0.33 -5.49
C ASN A 282 -18.03 0.50 -5.14
N ILE A 283 -17.01 -0.12 -4.53
CA ILE A 283 -15.74 0.55 -4.20
C ILE A 283 -15.05 1.05 -5.47
N LEU A 284 -14.86 0.17 -6.46
CA LEU A 284 -14.11 0.53 -7.68
C LEU A 284 -14.87 1.51 -8.55
N SER A 285 -16.20 1.43 -8.60
CA SER A 285 -17.04 2.39 -9.31
C SER A 285 -16.85 3.80 -8.73
N LYS A 286 -16.88 3.93 -7.39
CA LYS A 286 -16.71 5.22 -6.73
C LYS A 286 -15.28 5.77 -6.89
N LEU A 287 -14.27 4.90 -6.79
CA LEU A 287 -12.87 5.29 -7.03
C LEU A 287 -12.62 5.71 -8.49
N ASN A 288 -13.23 5.02 -9.46
CA ASN A 288 -13.04 5.31 -10.88
C ASN A 288 -13.49 6.72 -11.25
N ILE A 289 -14.57 7.22 -10.63
CA ILE A 289 -15.03 8.60 -10.84
C ILE A 289 -13.92 9.60 -10.50
N VAL A 290 -13.28 9.44 -9.33
CA VAL A 290 -12.17 10.31 -8.92
C VAL A 290 -10.96 10.11 -9.83
N SER A 291 -10.65 8.87 -10.21
CA SER A 291 -9.55 8.59 -11.14
C SER A 291 -9.71 9.34 -12.46
N LYS A 292 -10.92 9.34 -13.03
CA LYS A 292 -11.23 10.08 -14.27
C LYS A 292 -11.13 11.59 -14.11
N ILE A 293 -11.54 12.13 -12.96
CA ILE A 293 -11.36 13.55 -12.65
C ILE A 293 -9.87 13.89 -12.58
N MET A 294 -9.07 13.04 -11.95
CA MET A 294 -7.63 13.23 -11.79
C MET A 294 -6.85 13.11 -13.10
N GLN A 295 -7.35 12.32 -14.05
CA GLN A 295 -6.74 12.14 -15.37
C GLN A 295 -7.22 13.16 -16.41
N SER A 296 -8.15 14.06 -16.05
CA SER A 296 -8.63 15.08 -16.97
C SER A 296 -7.52 16.13 -17.21
N PRO A 297 -7.24 16.51 -18.48
CA PRO A 297 -6.22 17.52 -18.78
C PRO A 297 -6.58 18.90 -18.18
N ASN A 298 -7.86 19.15 -17.93
CA ASN A 298 -8.36 20.38 -17.30
C ASN A 298 -8.65 20.18 -15.81
N ILE A 299 -7.75 19.49 -15.09
CA ILE A 299 -7.95 19.16 -13.67
C ILE A 299 -8.08 20.42 -12.82
N ASN A 300 -9.19 20.53 -12.07
CA ASN A 300 -9.36 21.50 -11.02
C ASN A 300 -9.01 20.86 -9.67
N LEU A 301 -7.93 21.31 -9.03
CA LEU A 301 -7.44 20.76 -7.77
C LEU A 301 -8.46 20.86 -6.62
N LEU A 302 -9.29 21.91 -6.60
CA LEU A 302 -10.36 22.05 -5.61
C LEU A 302 -11.44 20.98 -5.81
N ASN A 303 -11.85 20.75 -7.06
CA ASN A 303 -12.83 19.72 -7.40
C ASN A 303 -12.26 18.32 -7.09
N CYS A 304 -10.99 18.08 -7.38
CA CYS A 304 -10.31 16.83 -7.03
C CYS A 304 -10.28 16.60 -5.51
N ASN A 305 -9.96 17.62 -4.72
CA ASN A 305 -9.93 17.52 -3.26
C ASN A 305 -11.33 17.24 -2.68
N ASN A 306 -12.37 17.88 -3.22
CA ASN A 306 -13.75 17.63 -2.81
C ASN A 306 -14.18 16.21 -3.17
N ALA A 307 -13.89 15.74 -4.38
CA ALA A 307 -14.21 14.38 -4.81
C ALA A 307 -13.47 13.32 -3.96
N LEU A 308 -12.21 13.56 -3.59
CA LEU A 308 -11.47 12.68 -2.68
C LEU A 308 -12.09 12.63 -1.27
N LYS A 309 -12.53 13.79 -0.74
CA LYS A 309 -13.24 13.85 0.55
C LYS A 309 -14.56 13.09 0.49
N GLU A 310 -15.32 13.22 -0.59
CA GLU A 310 -16.56 12.44 -0.79
C GLU A 310 -16.30 10.94 -0.82
N VAL A 311 -15.22 10.50 -1.47
CA VAL A 311 -14.82 9.09 -1.45
C VAL A 311 -14.42 8.64 -0.05
N LEU A 312 -13.69 9.45 0.71
CA LEU A 312 -13.34 9.12 2.09
C LEU A 312 -14.59 8.96 2.97
N VAL A 313 -15.55 9.88 2.86
CA VAL A 313 -16.83 9.78 3.58
C VAL A 313 -17.59 8.54 3.14
N PHE A 314 -17.66 8.27 1.84
CA PHE A 314 -18.26 7.04 1.31
C PHE A 314 -17.62 5.78 1.90
N LEU A 315 -16.29 5.65 1.87
CA LEU A 315 -15.59 4.46 2.37
C LEU A 315 -15.79 4.26 3.87
N ASN A 316 -15.79 5.35 4.66
CA ASN A 316 -16.04 5.29 6.10
C ASN A 316 -17.48 4.83 6.42
N ASN A 317 -18.46 5.29 5.65
CA ASN A 317 -19.85 4.87 5.79
C ASN A 317 -20.06 3.45 5.26
N TYR A 318 -19.36 3.08 4.19
CA TYR A 318 -19.45 1.76 3.56
C TYR A 318 -18.88 0.65 4.43
N ARG A 319 -17.93 0.99 5.32
CA ARG A 319 -17.35 0.09 6.31
C ARG A 319 -18.29 -0.23 7.48
N GLN A 320 -19.37 0.52 7.67
CA GLN A 320 -20.32 0.29 8.77
C GLN A 320 -21.17 -0.96 8.54
N ASP A 321 -21.53 -1.66 9.61
CA ASP A 321 -22.31 -2.90 9.57
C ASP A 321 -23.68 -2.72 8.90
N GLU A 322 -24.34 -1.57 9.11
CA GLU A 322 -25.61 -1.24 8.45
C GLU A 322 -25.49 -1.26 6.92
N THR A 323 -24.37 -0.77 6.38
CA THR A 323 -24.14 -0.79 4.93
C THR A 323 -23.81 -2.20 4.45
N PHE A 324 -23.08 -2.98 5.26
CA PHE A 324 -22.80 -4.37 4.95
C PHE A 324 -24.09 -5.21 4.88
N VAL A 325 -25.06 -4.98 5.77
CA VAL A 325 -26.38 -5.64 5.70
C VAL A 325 -27.07 -5.36 4.36
N LYS A 326 -27.03 -4.11 3.87
CA LYS A 326 -27.61 -3.76 2.55
C LYS A 326 -26.93 -4.52 1.41
N VAL A 327 -25.61 -4.69 1.48
CA VAL A 327 -24.83 -5.48 0.51
C VAL A 327 -25.24 -6.94 0.54
N VAL A 328 -25.40 -7.51 1.74
CA VAL A 328 -25.85 -8.89 1.92
C VAL A 328 -27.26 -9.09 1.39
N ASP A 329 -28.18 -8.14 1.61
CA ASP A 329 -29.54 -8.21 1.09
C ASP A 329 -29.59 -8.07 -0.44
N GLU A 330 -28.71 -7.27 -1.03
CA GLU A 330 -28.53 -7.21 -2.47
C GLU A 330 -27.95 -8.52 -3.03
N ALA A 331 -27.00 -9.14 -2.33
CA ALA A 331 -26.44 -10.44 -2.69
C ALA A 331 -27.48 -11.56 -2.61
N LYS A 332 -28.37 -11.54 -1.61
CA LYS A 332 -29.47 -12.50 -1.48
C LYS A 332 -30.39 -12.47 -2.70
N LYS A 333 -30.74 -11.29 -3.20
CA LYS A 333 -31.56 -11.15 -4.42
C LYS A 333 -30.90 -11.81 -5.62
N ILE A 334 -29.58 -11.64 -5.79
CA ILE A 334 -28.83 -12.30 -6.87
C ILE A 334 -28.78 -13.82 -6.64
N ALA A 335 -28.59 -14.26 -5.39
CA ALA A 335 -28.57 -15.67 -5.04
C ALA A 335 -29.93 -16.35 -5.26
N GLU A 336 -31.04 -15.66 -4.99
CA GLU A 336 -32.41 -16.12 -5.26
C GLU A 336 -32.63 -16.36 -6.75
N ILE A 337 -32.19 -15.43 -7.61
CA ILE A 337 -32.28 -15.57 -9.07
C ILE A 337 -31.49 -16.79 -9.56
N LEU A 338 -30.30 -17.01 -8.99
CA LEU A 338 -29.44 -18.16 -9.32
C LEU A 338 -29.84 -19.46 -8.60
N MET A 339 -30.87 -19.43 -7.75
CA MET A 339 -31.29 -20.56 -6.90
C MET A 339 -30.18 -21.14 -6.01
N ILE A 340 -29.40 -20.28 -5.36
CA ILE A 340 -28.27 -20.62 -4.49
C ILE A 340 -28.64 -20.40 -3.01
N ASP A 341 -28.14 -21.27 -2.12
CA ASP A 341 -28.24 -21.05 -0.67
C ASP A 341 -27.46 -19.79 -0.25
N SER A 342 -28.15 -18.84 0.38
CA SER A 342 -27.60 -17.53 0.76
C SER A 342 -26.81 -17.57 2.06
N LYS A 343 -25.99 -18.62 2.25
CA LYS A 343 -25.19 -18.85 3.46
C LYS A 343 -23.70 -18.78 3.16
N PHE A 344 -22.95 -18.21 4.09
CA PHE A 344 -21.50 -18.26 4.06
C PHE A 344 -21.03 -19.67 4.45
N PRO A 345 -20.01 -20.22 3.76
CA PRO A 345 -19.45 -21.51 4.12
C PRO A 345 -18.80 -21.45 5.52
N ASP A 346 -19.00 -22.50 6.31
CA ASP A 346 -18.37 -22.61 7.64
C ASP A 346 -16.84 -22.68 7.52
N VAL A 347 -16.16 -21.86 8.34
CA VAL A 347 -14.68 -21.73 8.40
C VAL A 347 -13.99 -23.04 8.83
N SER A 348 -14.75 -23.99 9.40
CA SER A 348 -14.26 -25.25 9.97
C SER A 348 -13.81 -26.30 8.95
N THR A 349 -13.90 -26.03 7.64
CA THR A 349 -13.68 -27.05 6.60
C THR A 349 -12.23 -27.26 6.16
N ILE A 350 -11.29 -26.39 6.56
CA ILE A 350 -9.86 -26.61 6.27
C ILE A 350 -9.25 -27.49 7.36
N GLN A 351 -9.31 -28.81 7.17
CA GLN A 351 -8.54 -29.73 8.00
C GLN A 351 -7.06 -29.60 7.66
N ILE A 352 -6.28 -29.04 8.58
CA ILE A 352 -4.81 -29.10 8.50
C ILE A 352 -4.41 -30.58 8.62
N ARG A 353 -3.57 -31.05 7.70
CA ARG A 353 -3.02 -32.41 7.75
C ARG A 353 -2.32 -32.61 9.10
N LYS A 354 -2.83 -33.50 9.94
CA LYS A 354 -2.14 -33.94 11.16
C LYS A 354 -0.87 -34.68 10.76
N MET A 355 0.30 -34.14 11.07
CA MET A 355 1.55 -34.90 10.96
C MET A 355 1.62 -35.89 12.11
N LYS A 356 1.98 -37.14 11.81
CA LYS A 356 2.20 -38.15 12.85
C LYS A 356 3.45 -37.74 13.63
N GLY A 357 3.31 -37.43 14.92
CA GLY A 357 4.45 -37.19 15.79
C GLY A 357 5.27 -38.47 15.95
N HIS A 358 6.60 -38.38 15.98
CA HIS A 358 7.46 -39.53 16.26
C HIS A 358 7.41 -40.00 17.72
N PHE A 359 6.84 -39.19 18.63
CA PHE A 359 6.81 -39.45 20.06
C PHE A 359 5.48 -38.99 20.67
N ASP A 360 4.89 -39.85 21.50
CA ASP A 360 3.55 -39.66 22.09
C ASP A 360 3.47 -38.52 23.12
N TYR A 361 4.60 -37.97 23.58
CA TYR A 361 4.63 -36.89 24.57
C TYR A 361 4.67 -35.47 23.97
N LYS A 362 4.77 -35.33 22.65
CA LYS A 362 4.70 -34.01 22.00
C LYS A 362 3.23 -33.63 21.79
N SER A 363 2.79 -32.58 22.47
CA SER A 363 1.46 -31.99 22.30
C SER A 363 1.21 -31.68 20.82
N ASN A 364 0.00 -31.99 20.34
CA ASN A 364 -0.41 -31.63 18.98
C ASN A 364 -0.43 -30.11 18.85
N ASP A 365 0.14 -29.58 17.76
CA ASP A 365 0.03 -28.16 17.40
C ASP A 365 -1.44 -27.84 17.10
N LEU A 366 -2.19 -27.43 18.12
CA LEU A 366 -3.54 -26.93 17.96
C LEU A 366 -3.49 -25.48 17.48
N PRO A 367 -4.33 -25.09 16.51
CA PRO A 367 -4.41 -23.70 16.08
C PRO A 367 -4.86 -22.83 17.26
N ILE A 368 -4.24 -21.65 17.38
CA ILE A 368 -4.72 -20.60 18.29
C ILE A 368 -6.07 -20.13 17.73
N ILE A 369 -7.16 -20.47 18.40
CA ILE A 369 -8.49 -19.96 18.09
C ILE A 369 -8.57 -18.59 18.74
N ASP A 370 -8.66 -17.52 17.93
CA ASP A 370 -8.93 -16.18 18.47
C ASP A 370 -10.27 -16.20 19.21
N SER A 371 -10.29 -15.67 20.42
CA SER A 371 -11.48 -15.62 21.27
C SER A 371 -12.54 -14.70 20.64
N GLN A 372 -13.77 -15.21 20.54
CA GLN A 372 -14.96 -14.54 20.00
C GLN A 372 -15.19 -13.13 20.51
#